data_AF-A0AAE4B6M8-F1
#
_entry.id   AF-A0AAE4B6M8-F1
#
_cell.length_a   1.000
_cell.length_b   1.000
_cell.length_c   1.000
_cell.angle_alpha   90.00
_cell.angle_beta   90.00
_cell.angle_gamma   90.00
#
_symmetry.space_group_name_H-M   'P 1'
#
loop_
_entity.id
_entity.type
_entity.pdbx_description
1 polymer ?
#
loop_
_entity_poly.entity_id
_entity_poly.type
_entity_poly.pdbx_seq_one_letter_code
_entity_poly.pdbx_strand_id
1 'polypeptide(L)' 'YQYGDDVRNIDWNKTAHFSEPYVKVFEEERELTLMLLVDVSASQNFGTRKQLKKQTVAEICATLAFSAMAN' A
#
# COMPACT_ATOMS: atom_id res chain seq x y z
N TYR A 1 -0.65 3.63 27.90
CA TYR A 1 0.65 4.02 28.46
C TYR A 1 1.26 2.85 29.18
N GLN A 2 2.37 2.35 28.68
CA GLN A 2 3.24 1.43 29.41
C GLN A 2 4.51 2.16 29.85
N TYR A 3 5.12 1.69 30.92
CA TYR A 3 6.40 2.21 31.38
C TYR A 3 7.46 1.98 30.30
N GLY A 4 7.88 3.05 29.62
CA GLY A 4 8.75 3.00 28.45
C GLY A 4 8.27 3.84 27.26
N ASP A 5 7.00 4.27 27.24
CA ASP A 5 6.46 5.16 26.21
C ASP A 5 7.06 6.57 26.32
N ASP A 6 7.49 7.17 25.20
CA ASP A 6 7.96 8.56 25.19
C ASP A 6 6.81 9.53 25.52
N VAL A 7 7.00 10.34 26.56
CA VAL A 7 6.06 11.36 27.06
C VAL A 7 5.65 12.35 25.96
N ARG A 8 6.50 12.54 24.93
CA ARG A 8 6.22 13.41 23.78
C ARG A 8 5.09 12.90 22.89
N ASN A 9 4.84 11.60 22.89
CA ASN A 9 3.77 10.99 22.11
C ASN A 9 2.42 11.02 22.84
N ILE A 10 2.35 11.55 24.05
CA ILE A 10 1.10 11.65 24.82
C ILE A 10 0.20 12.73 24.22
N ASP A 11 -1.06 12.35 23.95
CA ASP A 11 -2.11 13.31 23.65
C ASP A 11 -2.60 13.94 24.95
N TRP A 12 -2.01 15.07 25.33
CA TRP A 12 -2.36 15.79 26.56
C TRP A 12 -3.79 16.30 26.58
N ASN A 13 -4.39 16.62 25.43
CA ASN A 13 -5.76 17.10 25.35
C ASN A 13 -6.76 15.98 25.66
N LYS A 14 -6.57 14.80 25.06
CA LYS A 14 -7.40 13.62 25.37
C LYS A 14 -7.13 13.11 26.78
N THR A 15 -5.87 13.09 27.20
CA THR A 15 -5.48 12.64 28.55
C THR A 15 -6.12 13.52 29.63
N ALA A 16 -6.17 14.84 29.44
CA ALA A 16 -6.81 15.76 30.38
C ALA A 16 -8.34 15.60 30.47
N HIS A 17 -8.99 15.14 29.41
CA HIS A 17 -10.46 14.97 29.38
C HIS A 17 -10.91 13.64 29.98
N PHE A 18 -10.15 12.56 29.74
CA PHE A 18 -10.52 11.20 30.15
C PHE A 18 -9.79 10.72 31.41
N SER A 19 -8.89 11.54 31.98
CA SER A 19 -8.08 11.22 33.18
C SER A 19 -7.25 9.93 33.06
N GLU A 20 -7.03 9.46 31.83
CA GLU A 20 -6.24 8.28 31.48
C GLU A 20 -5.26 8.65 30.35
N PRO A 21 -4.01 8.15 30.37
CA PRO A 21 -2.98 8.53 29.41
C PRO A 21 -3.18 7.90 28.02
N TYR A 22 -3.45 8.74 27.03
CA TYR A 22 -3.55 8.38 25.62
C TYR A 22 -2.22 8.63 24.89
N VAL A 23 -1.67 7.59 24.27
CA VAL A 23 -0.47 7.69 23.43
C VAL A 23 -0.91 7.77 21.97
N LYS A 24 -0.42 8.77 21.22
CA LYS A 24 -0.63 8.89 19.79
C LYS A 24 0.16 7.80 19.08
N VAL A 25 -0.57 6.96 18.36
CA VAL A 25 0.01 6.03 17.39
C VAL A 25 0.04 6.76 16.05
N PHE A 26 1.24 7.03 15.56
CA PHE A 26 1.44 7.57 14.23
C PHE A 26 1.58 6.41 13.26
N GLU A 27 0.69 6.35 12.27
CA GLU A 27 0.86 5.47 11.12
C GLU A 27 1.61 6.28 10.05
N GLU A 28 2.74 5.76 9.58
CA GLU A 28 3.50 6.38 8.50
C GLU A 28 2.68 6.24 7.21
N GLU A 29 2.20 7.35 6.65
CA GLU A 29 1.63 7.34 5.31
C GLU A 29 2.74 6.99 4.31
N ARG A 30 2.64 5.80 3.69
CA ARG A 30 3.56 5.36 2.65
C ARG A 30 2.93 5.55 1.29
N GLU A 31 3.36 6.59 0.56
CA GLU A 31 2.97 6.73 -0.85
C GLU A 31 3.85 5.84 -1.73
N LEU A 32 3.34 4.66 -2.10
CA LEU A 32 4.03 3.77 -3.04
C LEU A 32 3.81 4.25 -4.47
N THR A 33 4.87 4.75 -5.13
CA THR A 33 4.83 5.08 -6.57
C THR A 33 5.16 3.84 -7.41
N LEU A 34 4.18 3.36 -8.20
CA LEU A 34 4.36 2.24 -9.13
C LEU A 34 4.43 2.74 -10.58
N MET A 35 5.50 2.37 -11.30
CA MET A 35 5.63 2.61 -12.74
C MET A 35 5.66 1.27 -13.49
N LEU A 36 4.71 1.06 -14.41
CA LEU A 36 4.64 -0.14 -15.24
C LEU A 36 5.08 0.19 -16.66
N LEU A 37 6.16 -0.43 -17.12
CA LEU A 37 6.63 -0.30 -18.50
C LEU A 37 6.25 -1.58 -19.27
N VAL A 38 5.34 -1.43 -20.22
CA VAL A 38 4.76 -2.56 -20.96
C VAL A 38 5.09 -2.42 -22.45
N ASP A 39 5.63 -3.50 -23.03
CA ASP A 39 5.76 -3.61 -24.48
C ASP A 39 4.39 -3.92 -25.11
N VAL A 40 3.94 -3.05 -26.03
CA VAL A 40 2.68 -3.20 -26.79
C VAL A 40 2.92 -3.49 -28.27
N SER A 41 4.10 -3.99 -28.62
CA SER A 41 4.46 -4.38 -29.98
C SER A 41 3.59 -5.53 -30.51
N ALA A 42 3.60 -5.71 -31.84
CA ALA A 42 2.90 -6.81 -32.52
C ALA A 42 3.34 -8.21 -32.04
N SER A 43 4.53 -8.33 -31.44
CA SER A 43 5.01 -9.58 -30.84
C SER A 43 4.14 -10.07 -29.67
N GLN A 44 3.23 -9.23 -29.16
CA GLN A 44 2.27 -9.60 -28.12
C GLN A 44 0.98 -10.23 -28.67
N ASN A 45 0.78 -10.23 -30.00
CA ASN A 45 -0.40 -10.77 -30.67
C ASN A 45 -0.34 -12.28 -30.95
N PHE A 46 0.55 -13.00 -30.27
CA PHE A 46 0.54 -14.46 -30.27
C PHE A 46 0.38 -15.01 -28.86
N GLY A 47 -0.03 -16.26 -28.76
CA GLY A 47 -0.29 -16.93 -27.50
C GLY A 47 -0.56 -18.41 -27.69
N THR A 48 -0.62 -19.14 -26.60
CA THR A 48 -1.05 -20.55 -26.63
C THR A 48 -2.57 -20.62 -26.82
N ARG A 49 -3.11 -21.84 -27.02
CA ARG A 49 -4.55 -22.08 -27.28
C ARG A 49 -5.52 -21.40 -26.31
N LYS A 50 -5.07 -20.96 -25.13
CA LYS A 50 -5.91 -20.43 -24.05
C LYS A 50 -5.88 -18.90 -23.92
N GLN A 51 -4.76 -18.24 -24.18
CA GLN A 51 -4.66 -16.78 -24.04
C GLN A 51 -3.50 -16.18 -24.85
N LEU A 52 -3.69 -14.93 -25.27
CA LEU A 52 -2.66 -14.11 -25.88
C LEU A 52 -1.69 -13.59 -24.83
N LYS A 53 -0.42 -13.39 -25.20
CA LYS A 53 0.59 -12.79 -24.32
C LYS A 53 0.14 -11.46 -23.73
N LYS A 54 -0.50 -10.60 -24.53
CA LYS A 54 -1.04 -9.31 -24.07
C LYS A 54 -2.06 -9.44 -22.93
N GLN A 55 -2.83 -10.54 -22.88
CA GLN A 55 -3.81 -10.76 -21.82
C GLN A 55 -3.10 -11.12 -20.51
N THR A 56 -2.09 -12.00 -20.57
CA THR A 56 -1.25 -12.31 -19.41
C THR A 56 -0.56 -11.07 -18.85
N VAL A 57 -0.01 -10.23 -19.73
CA VAL A 57 0.68 -9.00 -19.33
C VAL A 57 -0.28 -8.03 -18.66
N ALA A 58 -1.50 -7.89 -19.17
CA ALA A 58 -2.55 -7.07 -18.56
C ALA A 58 -2.96 -7.59 -17.17
N GLU A 59 -3.11 -8.91 -17.00
CA GLU A 59 -3.40 -9.53 -15.70
C GLU A 59 -2.29 -9.24 -14.68
N ILE A 60 -1.02 -9.44 -15.06
CA ILE A 60 0.13 -9.15 -14.19
C ILE A 60 0.13 -7.68 -13.75
N CYS A 61 -0.07 -6.76 -14.70
CA CYS A 61 -0.12 -5.32 -14.40
C CYS A 61 -1.25 -4.98 -13.43
N ALA A 62 -2.44 -5.56 -13.64
CA ALA A 62 -3.58 -5.37 -12.76
C ALA A 62 -3.28 -5.90 -11.35
N THR A 63 -2.75 -7.12 -11.21
CA THR A 63 -2.41 -7.71 -9.91
C THR A 63 -1.39 -6.86 -9.15
N LEU A 64 -0.34 -6.38 -9.82
CA LEU A 64 0.67 -5.51 -9.20
C LEU A 64 0.06 -4.18 -8.76
N ALA A 65 -0.76 -3.54 -9.59
CA ALA A 65 -1.44 -2.30 -9.23
C ALA A 65 -2.40 -2.46 -8.04
N PHE A 66 -3.21 -3.53 -8.04
CA PHE A 66 -4.10 -3.82 -6.91
C PHE A 66 -3.34 -4.13 -5.63
N SER A 67 -2.26 -4.91 -5.70
CA SER A 67 -1.43 -5.21 -4.54
C SER A 67 -0.71 -3.97 -4.00
N ALA A 68 -0.35 -3.03 -4.88
CA ALA A 68 0.27 -1.76 -4.50
C ALA A 68 -0.72 -0.79 -3.85
N MET A 69 -2.00 -0.84 -4.22
CA MET A 69 -3.05 0.00 -3.63
C MET A 69 -3.58 -0.53 -2.29
N ALA A 70 -3.53 -1.85 -2.08
CA ALA A 70 -4.08 -2.51 -0.90
C ALA A 70 -3.10 -2.60 0.28
N ASN A 71 -1.91 -2.01 0.15
CA ASN A 71 -0.79 -2.07 1.09
C ASN A 71 -0.40 -0.65 1.49
#